data_AF-A0AAW2ILP3-F1
#
_entry.id   AF-A0AAW2ILP3-F1
#
_cell.length_a   1.000
_cell.length_b   1.000
_cell.length_c   1.000
_cell.angle_alpha   90.00
_cell.angle_beta   90.00
_cell.angle_gamma   90.00
#
_symmetry.space_group_name_H-M   'P 1'
#
loop_
_entity.id
_entity.type
_entity.pdbx_description
1 polymer ?
#
loop_
_entity_poly.entity_id
_entity_poly.type
_entity_poly.pdbx_seq_one_letter_code
_entity_poly.pdbx_strand_id
1 'polypeptide(L)'
;MVMVFGEITTKANVNYEKIVRDTCRGIGFTSPDVGLDADNCKVLVNIEQQSPDIAQGVHGHLTKKPEEIGAGDQGHMFGYATDETPELMPLTHVLAPSSVPSSLK
;
A
#
# COMPACT_ATOMS: atom_id res chain seq x y z
N MET A 1 0.44 1.45 -18.36
CA MET A 1 0.34 0.04 -17.91
C MET A 1 0.50 0.04 -16.41
N VAL A 2 -0.29 -0.76 -15.70
CA VAL A 2 -0.15 -0.97 -14.25
C VAL A 2 0.10 -2.46 -14.01
N MET A 3 1.10 -2.80 -13.20
CA MET A 3 1.37 -4.17 -12.80
C MET A 3 1.22 -4.27 -11.28
N VAL A 4 0.42 -5.23 -10.82
CA VAL A 4 0.30 -5.62 -9.42
C VAL A 4 0.95 -6.99 -9.28
N PHE A 5 1.96 -7.09 -8.43
CA PHE A 5 2.71 -8.31 -8.22
C PHE A 5 3.18 -8.45 -6.77
N GLY A 6 3.44 -9.68 -6.34
CA GLY A 6 3.87 -9.99 -4.98
C GLY A 6 3.07 -11.16 -4.39
N GLU A 7 3.00 -11.22 -3.06
CA GLU A 7 2.40 -12.35 -2.34
C GLU A 7 1.18 -11.89 -1.52
N ILE A 8 0.02 -12.52 -1.73
CA ILE A 8 -1.20 -12.28 -0.94
C ILE A 8 -1.84 -13.62 -0.57
N THR A 9 -1.97 -13.89 0.74
CA THR A 9 -2.75 -15.01 1.27
C THR A 9 -4.05 -14.49 1.88
N THR A 10 -5.18 -14.78 1.25
CA THR A 10 -6.50 -14.29 1.70
C THR A 10 -7.63 -15.28 1.38
N LYS A 11 -8.74 -15.17 2.12
CA LYS A 11 -10.02 -15.84 1.80
C LYS A 11 -10.95 -14.97 0.95
N ALA A 12 -10.60 -13.70 0.72
CA ALA A 12 -11.41 -12.77 -0.03
C ALA A 12 -11.41 -13.12 -1.53
N ASN A 13 -12.55 -12.93 -2.19
CA ASN A 13 -12.63 -12.90 -3.64
C ASN A 13 -12.41 -11.46 -4.11
N VAL A 14 -11.25 -11.18 -4.68
CA VAL A 14 -10.79 -9.82 -5.01
C VAL A 14 -10.69 -9.64 -6.52
N ASN A 15 -11.37 -8.63 -7.05
CA ASN A 15 -11.16 -8.16 -8.41
C ASN A 15 -10.08 -7.07 -8.42
N TYR A 16 -8.81 -7.49 -8.50
CA TYR A 16 -7.66 -6.59 -8.49
C TYR A 16 -7.70 -5.56 -9.61
N GLU A 17 -8.11 -5.98 -10.81
CA GLU A 17 -8.17 -5.08 -11.96
C GLU A 17 -9.16 -3.94 -11.72
N LYS A 18 -10.37 -4.24 -11.22
CA LYS A 18 -11.35 -3.22 -10.87
C LYS A 18 -10.79 -2.24 -9.84
N ILE A 19 -10.13 -2.74 -8.79
CA ILE A 19 -9.50 -1.90 -7.76
C ILE A 19 -8.46 -0.97 -8.36
N VAL A 20 -7.58 -1.48 -9.22
CA VAL A 20 -6.57 -0.66 -9.92
C VAL A 20 -7.24 0.44 -10.73
N ARG A 21 -8.22 0.10 -11.58
CA ARG A 21 -8.89 1.07 -12.44
C ARG A 21 -9.64 2.13 -11.64
N ASP A 22 -10.38 1.72 -10.61
CA ASP A 22 -11.11 2.64 -9.75
C ASP A 22 -10.18 3.58 -8.98
N THR A 23 -9.03 3.07 -8.51
CA THR A 23 -8.01 3.89 -7.84
C THR A 23 -7.40 4.90 -8.80
N CYS A 24 -6.97 4.47 -9.99
CA CYS A 24 -6.44 5.37 -11.01
C CYS A 24 -7.46 6.46 -11.40
N ARG A 25 -8.73 6.09 -11.55
CA ARG A 25 -9.82 7.02 -11.87
C ARG A 25 -10.06 8.01 -10.73
N GLY A 26 -10.01 7.55 -9.48
CA GLY A 26 -10.16 8.40 -8.28
C GLY A 26 -9.07 9.46 -8.16
N ILE A 27 -7.85 9.17 -8.63
CA ILE A 27 -6.74 10.14 -8.70
C ILE A 27 -6.92 11.14 -9.86
N GLY A 28 -7.69 10.78 -10.89
CA GLY A 28 -7.94 11.61 -12.08
C GLY A 28 -7.27 11.12 -13.37
N PHE A 29 -6.72 9.90 -13.40
CA PHE A 29 -6.16 9.30 -14.61
C PHE A 29 -7.26 8.77 -15.55
N THR A 30 -7.89 9.66 -16.29
CA THR A 30 -9.07 9.37 -17.13
C THR A 30 -8.82 9.47 -18.63
N SER A 31 -7.62 9.88 -19.07
CA SER A 31 -7.31 9.99 -20.50
C SER A 31 -5.80 9.84 -20.77
N PRO A 32 -5.41 9.49 -21.99
CA PRO A 32 -4.00 9.47 -22.37
C PRO A 32 -3.31 10.84 -22.22
N ASP A 33 -4.06 11.94 -22.35
CA ASP A 33 -3.54 13.31 -22.27
C ASP A 33 -3.03 13.68 -20.87
N VAL A 34 -3.60 13.04 -19.83
CA VAL A 34 -3.12 13.18 -18.44
C VAL A 34 -2.05 12.12 -18.08
N GLY A 35 -1.57 11.37 -19.06
CA GLY A 35 -0.47 10.40 -18.95
C GLY A 35 -0.90 8.96 -18.67
N LEU A 36 -2.15 8.73 -18.22
CA LEU A 36 -2.72 7.39 -18.02
C LEU A 36 -4.24 7.45 -18.13
N ASP A 37 -4.80 6.44 -18.80
CA ASP A 37 -6.23 6.23 -18.92
C ASP A 37 -6.63 4.96 -18.16
N ALA A 38 -7.37 5.12 -17.06
CA ALA A 38 -7.83 4.02 -16.22
C ALA A 38 -8.70 3.00 -16.96
N ASP A 39 -9.42 3.39 -18.02
CA ASP A 39 -10.29 2.48 -18.77
C ASP A 39 -9.52 1.73 -19.86
N ASN A 40 -8.48 2.33 -20.44
CA ASN A 40 -7.74 1.77 -21.56
C ASN A 40 -6.37 1.19 -21.21
N CYS A 41 -5.83 1.47 -20.01
CA CYS A 41 -4.54 0.92 -19.61
C CYS A 41 -4.58 -0.61 -19.45
N LYS A 42 -3.47 -1.27 -19.79
CA LYS A 42 -3.24 -2.68 -19.46
C LYS A 42 -2.99 -2.82 -17.97
N VAL A 43 -3.74 -3.71 -17.32
CA VAL A 43 -3.53 -4.13 -15.94
C VAL A 43 -3.01 -5.57 -15.94
N LEU A 44 -1.82 -5.78 -15.40
CA LEU A 44 -1.21 -7.11 -15.26
C LEU A 44 -1.21 -7.49 -13.79
N VAL A 45 -1.69 -8.69 -13.47
CA VAL A 45 -1.75 -9.21 -12.11
C VAL A 45 -0.92 -10.49 -12.03
N ASN A 46 0.15 -10.44 -11.23
CA ASN A 46 1.02 -11.59 -10.96
C ASN A 46 1.20 -11.75 -9.45
N ILE A 47 0.15 -12.23 -8.80
CA ILE A 47 0.08 -12.38 -7.34
C ILE A 47 0.14 -13.88 -7.02
N GLU A 48 1.09 -14.26 -6.17
CA GLU A 48 1.23 -15.61 -5.63
C GLU A 48 0.76 -15.65 -4.18
N GLN A 49 0.71 -16.83 -3.59
CA GLN A 49 0.49 -16.96 -2.14
C GLN A 49 1.79 -16.67 -1.40
N GLN A 50 1.67 -16.30 -0.13
CA GLN A 50 2.85 -16.15 0.73
C GLN A 50 3.65 -17.46 0.78
N SER A 51 4.99 -17.35 0.72
CA SER A 51 5.88 -18.48 0.91
C SER A 51 5.50 -19.29 2.17
N PRO A 52 5.32 -20.63 2.07
CA PRO A 52 5.01 -21.48 3.21
C PRO A 52 6.06 -21.41 4.33
N ASP A 53 7.34 -21.24 3.98
CA ASP A 53 8.43 -21.14 4.95
C ASP A 53 8.34 -19.84 5.77
N ILE A 54 8.00 -18.74 5.10
CA ILE A 54 7.74 -17.44 5.75
C ILE A 54 6.48 -17.55 6.62
N ALA A 55 5.40 -18.12 6.10
CA ALA A 55 4.15 -18.29 6.83
C ALA A 55 4.33 -19.14 8.10
N GLN A 56 5.14 -20.20 8.04
CA GLN A 56 5.48 -21.02 9.20
C GLN A 56 6.32 -20.23 10.21
N GLY A 57 7.35 -19.52 9.75
CA GLY A 57 8.25 -18.75 10.59
C GLY A 57 7.54 -17.61 11.34
N VAL A 58 6.67 -16.87 10.65
CA VAL A 58 5.99 -15.68 11.16
C VAL A 58 4.82 -16.07 12.05
N HIS A 59 3.79 -16.69 11.46
CA HIS A 59 2.49 -16.92 12.12
C HIS A 59 2.10 -18.40 12.23
N GLY A 60 3.02 -19.33 11.93
CA GLY A 60 2.79 -20.77 12.01
C GLY A 60 1.58 -21.22 11.18
N HIS A 61 1.43 -20.73 9.95
CA HIS A 61 0.22 -20.96 9.14
C HIS A 61 -1.09 -20.56 9.84
N LEU A 62 -1.07 -19.46 10.61
CA LEU A 62 -2.20 -18.86 11.32
C LEU A 62 -2.61 -19.64 12.58
N THR A 63 -1.69 -20.43 13.13
CA THR A 63 -1.91 -21.20 14.37
C THR A 63 -1.32 -20.54 15.62
N LYS A 64 -0.37 -19.63 15.46
CA LYS A 64 0.25 -18.90 16.57
C LYS A 64 -0.73 -17.91 17.20
N LYS A 65 -0.63 -17.72 18.52
CA LYS A 65 -1.32 -16.64 19.22
C LYS A 65 -0.71 -15.28 18.88
N PRO A 66 -1.44 -14.16 19.06
CA PRO A 66 -0.93 -12.82 18.73
C PRO A 66 0.44 -12.50 19.36
N GLU A 67 0.67 -12.89 20.60
CA GLU A 67 1.93 -12.69 21.34
C GLU A 67 3.09 -13.57 20.86
N GLU A 68 2.81 -14.60 20.05
CA GLU A 68 3.78 -15.55 19.50
C GLU A 68 4.15 -15.23 18.04
N ILE A 69 3.44 -14.29 17.40
CA ILE A 69 3.70 -13.88 16.02
C ILE A 69 5.08 -13.21 15.94
N GLY A 70 5.95 -13.76 15.10
CA GLY A 70 7.28 -13.20 14.85
C GLY A 70 7.23 -12.00 13.91
N ALA A 71 8.35 -11.27 13.82
CA ALA A 71 8.51 -10.25 12.79
C ALA A 71 8.42 -10.90 11.40
N GLY A 72 7.75 -10.22 10.46
CA GLY A 72 7.61 -10.67 9.07
C GLY A 72 8.92 -10.67 8.28
N ASP A 73 9.81 -9.76 8.65
CA ASP A 73 11.15 -9.60 8.08
C ASP A 73 12.05 -8.88 9.11
N GLN A 74 13.35 -8.84 8.86
CA GLN A 74 14.32 -8.09 9.65
C GLN A 74 14.27 -6.58 9.33
N GLY A 75 14.40 -5.74 10.36
CA GLY A 75 14.40 -4.29 10.16
C GLY A 75 14.56 -3.50 11.46
N HIS A 76 14.77 -2.19 11.31
CA HIS A 76 14.79 -1.22 12.41
C HIS A 76 13.74 -0.14 12.13
N MET A 77 13.08 0.34 13.18
CA MET A 77 12.03 1.35 13.07
C MET A 77 12.34 2.52 14.00
N PHE A 78 12.12 3.74 13.52
CA PHE A 78 12.29 4.96 14.30
C PHE A 78 10.96 5.69 14.44
N GLY A 79 10.63 6.12 15.66
CA GLY A 79 9.56 7.07 15.93
C GLY A 79 10.14 8.42 16.31
N TYR A 80 9.53 9.50 15.85
CA TYR A 80 9.92 10.87 16.17
C TYR A 80 8.68 11.72 16.45
N ALA A 81 8.79 12.66 17.37
CA ALA A 81 7.78 13.67 17.67
C ALA A 81 8.46 14.96 18.11
N THR A 82 7.88 16.11 17.76
CA THR A 82 8.38 17.45 18.09
C THR A 82 7.19 18.38 18.31
N ASP A 83 7.27 19.32 19.25
CA ASP A 83 6.18 20.24 19.58
C ASP A 83 6.14 21.49 18.68
N GLU A 84 6.94 21.52 17.61
CA GLU A 84 6.92 22.57 16.58
C GLU A 84 5.54 22.77 15.93
N THR A 85 4.68 21.73 15.87
CA THR A 85 3.29 21.81 15.42
C THR A 85 2.31 21.07 16.33
N PRO A 86 1.00 21.38 16.30
CA PRO A 86 -0.01 20.69 17.12
C PRO A 86 -0.14 19.18 16.84
N GLU A 87 0.20 18.73 15.63
CA GLU A 87 0.21 17.33 15.21
C GLU A 87 1.46 16.57 15.68
N LEU A 88 2.35 17.24 16.42
CA LEU A 88 3.62 16.73 16.92
C LEU A 88 4.62 16.33 15.82
N MET A 89 4.60 17.03 14.69
CA MET A 89 5.44 16.77 13.52
C MET A 89 6.38 17.93 13.22
N PRO A 90 7.53 17.71 12.55
CA PRO A 90 8.38 18.81 12.11
C PRO A 90 7.62 19.79 11.23
N LEU A 91 7.76 21.10 11.48
CA LEU A 91 7.02 22.13 10.74
C LEU A 91 7.26 22.04 9.22
N THR A 92 8.49 21.73 8.80
CA THR A 92 8.84 21.56 7.38
C THR A 92 8.07 20.39 6.74
N HIS A 93 7.88 19.30 7.49
CA HIS A 93 7.10 18.15 7.05
C HIS A 93 5.60 18.45 6.99
N VAL A 94 5.08 19.31 7.86
CA VAL A 94 3.67 19.72 7.82
C VAL A 94 3.40 20.65 6.63
N LEU A 95 4.29 21.63 6.41
CA LEU A 95 4.08 22.65 5.39
C LEU A 95 4.26 22.14 3.96
N ALA A 96 5.24 21.28 3.69
CA ALA A 96 5.51 20.83 2.32
C ALA A 96 4.29 20.12 1.68
N PRO A 97 3.65 19.11 2.30
CA PRO A 97 2.43 18.52 1.79
C PRO A 97 1.25 19.49 1.81
N SER A 98 1.17 20.44 2.75
CA SER A 98 0.09 21.45 2.76
C SER A 98 0.08 22.35 1.52
N SER A 99 1.24 22.50 0.87
CA SER A 99 1.35 23.23 -0.41
C SER A 99 0.79 22.45 -1.61
N VAL A 100 0.57 21.14 -1.47
CA VAL A 100 -0.12 20.31 -2.46
C VAL A 100 -1.63 20.52 -2.28
N PRO A 101 -2.37 20.87 -3.35
CA PRO A 101 -3.83 21.03 -3.31
C PRO A 101 -4.50 19.85 -2.60
N SER A 102 -5.47 20.13 -1.73
CA SER A 102 -6.21 19.10 -1.00
C SER A 102 -6.94 18.12 -1.91
N SER A 103 -7.21 18.50 -3.16
CA SER A 103 -7.78 17.64 -4.20
C SER A 103 -6.82 16.56 -4.74
N LEU A 104 -5.54 16.63 -4.38
CA LEU A 104 -4.50 15.66 -4.75
C LEU A 104 -3.99 14.85 -3.54
N LYS A 105 -4.58 15.05 -2.36
CA LYS A 105 -4.33 14.27 -1.15
C LYS A 105 -5.34 13.15 -0.98
#